data_AF-M5RBS1-F1
#
_entry.id   AF-M5RBS1-F1
#
_cell.length_a   1.000
_cell.length_b   1.000
_cell.length_c   1.000
_cell.angle_alpha   90.00
_cell.angle_beta   90.00
_cell.angle_gamma   90.00
#
_symmetry.space_group_name_H-M   'P 1'
#
loop_
_entity.id
_entity.type
_entity.pdbx_description
1 polymer ?
#
loop_
_entity_poly.entity_id
_entity_poly.type
_entity_poly.pdbx_seq_one_letter_code
_entity_poly.pdbx_strand_id
1 'polypeptide(L)'
;MKTLKNTLIRRLAPLALLTLTFLSVPLATLEHSFAASPQPTAPDAMNILVLYADDWRNDTLGVAGNPVVKTPALDQLASQG
;
A
#
# COMPACT_ATOMS: atom_id res chain seq x y z
N MET A 1 64.60 8.85 -17.59
CA MET A 1 63.68 7.87 -16.96
C MET A 1 62.55 8.47 -16.10
N LYS A 2 62.57 9.76 -15.71
CA LYS A 2 61.50 10.38 -14.89
C LYS A 2 60.25 10.78 -15.71
N THR A 3 60.42 11.12 -16.98
CA THR A 3 59.35 11.59 -17.89
C THR A 3 58.41 10.49 -18.38
N LEU A 4 58.88 9.24 -18.53
CA LEU A 4 58.04 8.11 -18.96
C LEU A 4 57.05 7.67 -17.86
N LYS A 5 57.46 7.74 -16.58
CA LYS A 5 56.60 7.40 -15.43
C LYS A 5 55.47 8.42 -15.24
N ASN A 6 55.74 9.71 -15.44
CA ASN A 6 54.74 10.77 -15.29
C ASN A 6 53.63 10.72 -16.36
N THR A 7 53.97 10.36 -17.60
CA THR A 7 52.99 10.23 -18.69
C THR A 7 52.10 8.99 -18.51
N LEU A 8 52.66 7.90 -17.97
CA LEU A 8 51.92 6.67 -17.67
C LEU A 8 50.94 6.87 -16.50
N ILE A 9 51.37 7.54 -15.42
CA ILE A 9 50.53 7.87 -14.26
C ILE A 9 49.35 8.78 -14.65
N ARG A 10 49.59 9.76 -15.53
CA ARG A 10 48.56 10.70 -15.99
C ARG A 10 47.49 10.07 -16.90
N ARG A 11 47.77 8.91 -17.51
CA ARG A 11 46.79 8.16 -18.33
C ARG A 11 46.11 7.01 -17.59
N LEU A 12 46.75 6.40 -16.59
CA LEU A 12 46.14 5.34 -15.77
C LEU A 12 45.24 5.88 -14.63
N ALA A 13 45.56 7.05 -14.05
CA ALA A 13 44.79 7.66 -12.98
C ALA A 13 43.28 7.90 -13.30
N PRO A 14 42.89 8.41 -14.47
CA PRO A 14 41.47 8.61 -14.78
C PRO A 14 40.73 7.28 -14.99
N LEU A 15 41.39 6.25 -15.51
CA LEU A 15 40.78 4.91 -15.67
C LEU A 15 40.54 4.24 -14.31
N ALA A 16 41.49 4.37 -13.37
CA ALA A 16 41.35 3.84 -12.02
C ALA A 16 40.31 4.60 -11.17
N LEU A 17 40.17 5.92 -11.39
CA LEU A 17 39.16 6.74 -10.71
C LEU A 17 37.74 6.46 -11.23
N LEU A 18 37.61 6.10 -12.51
CA LEU A 18 36.34 5.70 -13.13
C LEU A 18 35.89 4.31 -12.67
N THR A 19 36.81 3.35 -12.47
CA THR A 19 36.45 2.02 -11.96
C THR A 19 36.13 2.02 -10.46
N LEU A 20 36.78 2.88 -9.66
CA LEU A 20 36.49 3.00 -8.22
C LEU A 20 35.11 3.63 -7.94
N THR A 21 34.66 4.52 -8.83
CA THR A 21 33.36 5.19 -8.70
C THR A 21 32.20 4.30 -9.15
N PHE A 22 32.38 3.44 -10.15
CA PHE A 22 31.32 2.49 -10.57
C PHE A 22 31.08 1.33 -9.59
N LEU A 23 32.08 0.91 -8.82
CA LEU A 23 31.93 -0.18 -7.85
C LEU A 23 31.22 0.24 -6.55
N SER A 24 31.15 1.54 -6.26
CA SER A 24 30.60 2.07 -5.00
C SER A 24 29.11 2.44 -5.06
N VAL A 25 28.50 2.43 -6.25
CA VAL A 25 27.12 2.92 -6.43
C VAL A 25 26.01 1.89 -6.11
N PRO A 26 26.19 0.55 -6.11
CA PRO A 26 25.06 -0.33 -5.80
C PRO A 26 24.95 -0.69 -4.30
N LEU A 27 25.80 -0.15 -3.42
CA LEU A 27 25.72 -0.46 -1.97
C LEU A 27 24.93 0.58 -1.16
N ALA A 28 24.80 1.82 -1.66
CA ALA A 28 24.16 2.90 -0.91
C ALA A 28 22.64 3.03 -1.11
N THR A 29 22.01 2.19 -1.95
CA THR A 29 20.57 2.32 -2.27
C THR A 29 19.68 1.20 -1.72
N LEU A 30 20.23 0.19 -1.02
CA LEU A 30 19.45 -0.92 -0.47
C LEU A 30 18.80 -0.65 0.90
N GLU A 31 19.07 0.51 1.52
CA GLU A 31 18.65 0.79 2.90
C GLU A 31 17.39 1.66 3.02
N HIS A 32 16.58 1.80 1.96
CA HIS A 32 15.21 2.28 2.14
C HIS A 32 14.35 1.14 2.71
N SER A 33 14.69 0.72 3.92
CA SER A 33 13.77 0.01 4.80
C SER A 33 12.62 0.97 5.05
N PHE A 34 11.49 0.74 4.39
CA PHE A 34 10.21 1.34 4.73
C PHE A 34 9.85 0.82 6.13
N ALA A 35 10.39 1.47 7.15
CA ALA A 35 9.94 1.30 8.51
C ALA A 35 8.48 1.74 8.49
N ALA A 36 7.57 0.78 8.46
CA ALA A 36 6.16 1.01 8.70
C ALA A 36 6.08 1.66 10.09
N SER A 37 5.89 2.98 10.10
CA SER A 37 5.49 3.67 11.31
C SER A 37 4.28 2.90 11.86
N PRO A 38 4.22 2.61 13.17
CA PRO A 38 3.02 2.07 13.77
C PRO A 38 1.95 3.12 13.54
N GLN A 39 1.16 2.92 12.49
CA GLN A 39 0.00 3.73 12.23
C GLN A 39 -0.84 3.60 13.50
N PRO A 40 -1.33 4.70 14.09
CA PRO A 40 -2.31 4.59 15.15
C PRO A 40 -3.35 3.62 14.61
N THR A 41 -3.56 2.48 15.28
CA THR A 41 -4.76 1.68 15.05
C THR A 41 -5.86 2.64 15.43
N ALA A 42 -6.34 3.37 14.42
CA ALA A 42 -7.50 4.21 14.53
C ALA A 42 -8.55 3.34 15.21
N PRO A 43 -9.29 3.87 16.19
CA PRO A 43 -10.35 3.11 16.86
C PRO A 43 -11.11 2.34 15.78
N ASP A 44 -11.19 1.02 15.98
CA ASP A 44 -11.48 0.00 14.97
C ASP A 44 -12.21 0.60 13.77
N ALA A 45 -11.47 0.85 12.68
CA ALA A 45 -11.94 1.74 11.62
C ALA A 45 -13.34 1.32 11.18
N MET A 46 -14.31 2.24 11.31
CA MET A 46 -15.70 1.92 11.09
C MET A 46 -15.91 1.40 9.67
N ASN A 47 -16.42 0.18 9.56
CA ASN A 47 -16.75 -0.45 8.28
C ASN A 47 -18.16 -0.04 7.85
N ILE A 48 -18.32 0.38 6.60
CA ILE A 48 -19.61 0.74 6.00
C ILE A 48 -19.97 -0.32 4.96
N LEU A 49 -21.11 -1.00 5.17
CA LEU A 49 -21.68 -1.96 4.22
C LEU A 49 -23.02 -1.41 3.71
N VAL A 50 -23.13 -1.20 2.39
CA VAL A 50 -24.39 -0.80 1.74
C VAL A 50 -24.96 -2.00 1.01
N LEU A 51 -26.14 -2.45 1.43
CA LEU A 51 -26.91 -3.48 0.74
C LEU A 51 -28.03 -2.79 -0.03
N TYR A 52 -28.06 -2.96 -1.35
CA TYR A 52 -29.07 -2.39 -2.22
C TYR A 52 -29.79 -3.51 -2.97
N ALA A 53 -31.11 -3.39 -3.04
CA ALA A 53 -31.97 -4.28 -3.78
C ALA A 53 -32.82 -3.46 -4.74
N ASP A 54 -33.00 -3.98 -5.95
CA ASP A 54 -33.85 -3.36 -6.96
C ASP A 54 -35.33 -3.62 -6.64
N ASP A 55 -36.18 -2.65 -7.00
CA ASP A 55 -37.64 -2.74 -6.91
C ASP A 55 -38.27 -3.08 -5.54
N TRP A 56 -37.54 -2.91 -4.43
CA TRP A 56 -38.14 -3.04 -3.10
C TRP A 56 -39.06 -1.86 -2.76
N ARG A 57 -40.36 -2.09 -2.96
CA ARG A 57 -41.41 -1.22 -2.40
C ARG A 57 -41.42 -1.31 -0.88
N ASN A 58 -41.80 -0.21 -0.22
CA ASN A 58 -41.74 -0.06 1.25
C ASN A 58 -42.48 -1.15 2.05
N ASP A 59 -43.53 -1.75 1.51
CA ASP A 59 -44.39 -2.75 2.13
C ASP A 59 -43.97 -4.19 1.78
N THR A 60 -42.89 -4.37 1.03
CA THR A 60 -42.38 -5.69 0.63
C THR A 60 -41.66 -6.39 1.78
N LEU A 61 -41.12 -5.64 2.76
CA LEU A 61 -40.35 -6.20 3.87
C LEU A 61 -41.25 -6.79 4.96
N GLY A 62 -40.78 -7.85 5.61
CA GLY A 62 -41.44 -8.47 6.76
C GLY A 62 -41.60 -7.50 7.92
N VAL A 63 -40.55 -6.74 8.25
CA VAL A 63 -40.57 -5.67 9.27
C VAL A 63 -41.55 -4.54 8.95
N ALA A 64 -41.89 -4.33 7.68
CA ALA A 64 -42.91 -3.38 7.25
C ALA A 64 -44.35 -3.94 7.37
N GLY A 65 -44.52 -5.15 7.90
CA GLY A 65 -45.82 -5.77 8.14
C GLY A 65 -46.34 -6.62 6.97
N ASN A 66 -45.46 -7.05 6.04
CA ASN A 66 -45.91 -7.89 4.93
C ASN A 66 -46.48 -9.25 5.43
N PRO A 67 -47.70 -9.63 5.04
CA PRO A 67 -48.34 -10.85 5.54
C PRO A 67 -47.67 -12.13 5.01
N VAL A 68 -47.13 -12.09 3.79
CA VAL A 68 -46.61 -13.26 3.08
C VAL A 68 -45.09 -13.27 3.04
N VAL A 69 -44.47 -12.15 2.67
CA VAL A 69 -43.02 -12.04 2.56
C VAL A 69 -42.40 -12.03 3.96
N LYS A 70 -41.37 -12.86 4.15
CA LYS A 70 -40.60 -12.96 5.40
C LYS A 70 -39.15 -12.63 5.09
N THR A 71 -38.59 -11.68 5.83
CA THR A 71 -37.21 -11.21 5.66
C THR A 71 -36.44 -11.33 6.97
N PRO A 72 -36.33 -12.54 7.56
CA PRO A 72 -35.91 -12.72 8.95
C PRO A 72 -34.55 -12.07 9.28
N ALA A 73 -33.59 -12.10 8.35
CA ALA A 73 -32.28 -11.47 8.52
C ALA A 73 -32.37 -9.93 8.56
N LEU A 74 -33.18 -9.32 7.70
CA LEU A 74 -33.41 -7.88 7.68
C LEU A 74 -34.29 -7.43 8.84
N ASP A 75 -35.28 -8.25 9.21
CA ASP A 75 -36.16 -7.99 10.33
C ASP A 75 -35.36 -7.99 11.65
N GLN A 76 -34.43 -8.95 11.79
CA GLN A 76 -33.48 -8.98 12.89
C GLN A 76 -32.53 -7.77 12.86
N LEU A 77 -31.98 -7.43 11.69
CA LEU A 77 -31.10 -6.26 11.55
C LEU A 77 -31.81 -4.97 11.96
N ALA A 78 -33.05 -4.75 11.49
CA ALA A 78 -33.86 -3.59 11.83
C ALA A 78 -34.22 -3.51 13.32
N SER A 79 -34.34 -4.66 14.01
CA SER A 79 -34.59 -4.70 15.45
C SER A 79 -33.39 -4.29 16.30
N GLN A 80 -32.18 -4.28 15.74
CA GLN A 80 -30.93 -4.00 16.45
C GLN A 80 -30.54 -2.52 16.44
N GLY A 81 -31.19 -1.70 15.61
CA GLY A 81 -30.92 -0.27 15.46
C GLY A 81 -29.96 0.04 14.34
#